data_AF-F3YY54-F1
#
_entry.id   AF-F3YY54-F1
#
_cell.length_a   1.000
_cell.length_b   1.000
_cell.length_c   1.000
_cell.angle_alpha   90.00
_cell.angle_beta   90.00
_cell.angle_gamma   90.00
#
_symmetry.space_group_name_H-M   'P 1'
#
loop_
_entity.id
_entity.type
_entity.pdbx_description
1 polymer ?
#
loop_
_entity_poly.entity_id
_entity_poly.type
_entity_poly.pdbx_seq_one_letter_code
_entity_poly.pdbx_strand_id
1 'polypeptide(L)'
;MIEVRVTRPRRREFLPDVYRPGVISLSRILWGSLGGGLLLSLIAILAGSCGIGVLYPPLAATCFINATCAYLRVARPKSVIVGHFIATVGGLLGVHAGEWALGGTSLAVPAKLGLAVLLASALMQILDADHPPAAATAAIPAILPLPAPDLLLPLHMAWGGVLAVVFSVAWNRIWFECPAPDESGRRTWFRLGMDKPDIAGAGTCVLASVLMCAKPWSEGLYAAGLAFMLAGLAVLSLHHFFSVKLVRADAAERPGSAGGCAGPAAEGTGPD
;
A
#
# COMPACT_ATOMS: atom_id res chain seq x y z
N MET A 1 -29.23 3.28 1.09
CA MET A 1 -29.59 4.36 2.04
C MET A 1 -28.32 5.08 2.44
N ILE A 2 -28.29 6.42 2.39
CA ILE A 2 -27.13 7.24 2.82
C ILE A 2 -27.40 7.73 4.24
N GLU A 3 -26.41 7.61 5.14
CA GLU A 3 -26.47 8.08 6.52
C GLU A 3 -25.46 9.22 6.71
N VAL A 4 -25.93 10.41 7.11
CA VAL A 4 -25.07 11.57 7.39
C VAL A 4 -24.98 11.77 8.90
N ARG A 5 -23.76 11.70 9.45
CA ARG A 5 -23.49 11.76 10.88
C ARG A 5 -22.69 13.03 11.21
N VAL A 6 -23.39 14.04 11.75
CA VAL A 6 -22.82 15.32 12.18
C VAL A 6 -22.58 15.30 13.69
N THR A 7 -21.84 14.30 14.16
CA THR A 7 -21.49 14.14 15.57
C THR A 7 -20.11 14.72 15.85
N ARG A 8 -19.87 15.14 17.11
CA ARG A 8 -18.54 15.60 17.54
C ARG A 8 -17.50 14.49 17.33
N PRO A 9 -16.27 14.81 16.90
CA PRO A 9 -15.19 13.83 16.74
C PRO A 9 -15.00 12.93 17.95
N ARG A 10 -15.20 11.63 17.74
CA ARG A 10 -15.08 10.57 18.75
C ARG A 10 -14.58 9.29 18.10
N ARG A 11 -13.86 8.47 18.88
CA ARG A 11 -13.34 7.14 18.47
C ARG A 11 -14.38 6.23 17.81
N ARG A 12 -15.64 6.30 18.27
CA ARG A 12 -16.76 5.52 17.71
C ARG A 12 -16.98 5.74 16.21
N GLU A 13 -16.68 6.93 15.70
CA GLU A 13 -16.90 7.28 14.29
C GLU A 13 -15.91 6.57 13.33
N PHE A 14 -14.92 5.88 13.90
CA PHE A 14 -13.89 5.12 13.17
C PHE A 14 -14.01 3.61 13.41
N LEU A 15 -15.07 3.14 14.06
CA LEU A 15 -15.30 1.71 14.23
C LEU A 15 -15.82 1.07 12.93
N PRO A 16 -15.52 -0.21 12.64
CA PRO A 16 -15.87 -0.85 11.38
C PRO A 16 -17.37 -0.83 11.01
N ASP A 17 -18.26 -0.84 12.00
CA ASP A 17 -19.73 -0.77 11.80
C ASP A 17 -20.18 0.59 11.24
N VAL A 18 -19.46 1.66 11.59
CA VAL A 18 -19.68 3.02 11.10
C VAL A 18 -18.84 3.31 9.86
N TYR A 19 -17.63 2.75 9.83
CA TYR A 19 -16.64 2.92 8.79
C TYR A 19 -17.00 2.02 7.58
N ARG A 20 -18.09 2.35 6.88
CA ARG A 20 -18.57 1.59 5.72
C ARG A 20 -19.09 2.50 4.60
N PRO A 21 -19.22 1.99 3.37
CA PRO A 21 -19.86 2.73 2.28
C PRO A 21 -21.29 3.18 2.66
N GLY A 22 -21.66 4.38 2.23
CA GLY A 22 -22.98 4.97 2.52
C GLY A 22 -23.08 5.77 3.82
N VAL A 23 -22.04 5.78 4.67
CA VAL A 23 -21.99 6.62 5.88
C VAL A 23 -21.02 7.80 5.68
N ILE A 24 -21.55 9.02 5.73
CA ILE A 24 -20.80 10.28 5.69
C ILE A 24 -20.66 10.79 7.13
N SER A 25 -19.46 10.76 7.70
CA SER A 25 -19.21 11.21 9.07
C SER A 25 -18.37 12.48 9.08
N LEU A 26 -18.79 13.50 9.84
CA LEU A 26 -18.03 14.74 10.03
C LEU A 26 -16.62 14.46 10.56
N SER A 27 -16.49 13.48 11.46
CA SER A 27 -15.20 13.07 12.01
C SER A 27 -14.26 12.54 10.93
N ARG A 28 -14.78 11.77 9.98
CA ARG A 28 -14.00 11.21 8.87
C ARG A 28 -13.61 12.27 7.85
N ILE A 29 -14.50 13.22 7.56
CA ILE A 29 -14.21 14.35 6.68
C ILE A 29 -13.07 15.17 7.29
N LEU A 30 -13.22 15.63 8.54
CA LEU A 30 -12.21 16.47 9.18
C LEU A 30 -10.89 15.72 9.36
N TRP A 31 -10.92 14.52 9.96
CA TRP A 31 -9.70 13.77 10.28
C TRP A 31 -9.00 13.20 9.04
N GLY A 32 -9.78 12.66 8.11
CA GLY A 32 -9.26 12.05 6.89
C GLY A 32 -8.70 13.09 5.92
N SER A 33 -9.42 14.19 5.67
CA SER A 33 -8.95 15.26 4.78
C SER A 33 -7.76 16.00 5.40
N LEU A 34 -7.80 16.32 6.70
CA LEU A 34 -6.68 16.97 7.38
C LEU A 34 -5.44 16.09 7.41
N GLY A 35 -5.60 14.80 7.74
CA GLY A 35 -4.48 13.84 7.73
C GLY A 35 -3.84 13.70 6.36
N GLY A 36 -4.65 13.57 5.30
CA GLY A 36 -4.16 13.47 3.93
C GLY A 36 -3.40 14.73 3.48
N GLY A 37 -3.95 15.92 3.77
CA GLY A 37 -3.32 17.19 3.42
C GLY A 37 -2.01 17.43 4.19
N LEU A 38 -2.03 17.29 5.52
CA LEU A 38 -0.84 17.48 6.36
C LEU A 38 0.28 16.50 6.01
N LEU A 39 -0.05 15.24 5.72
CA LEU A 39 0.93 14.24 5.33
C LEU A 39 1.61 14.62 4.01
N LEU A 40 0.84 14.99 2.98
CA LEU A 40 1.42 15.37 1.69
C LEU A 40 2.30 16.63 1.83
N SER A 41 1.85 17.62 2.61
CA SER A 41 2.66 18.81 2.90
C SER A 41 3.98 18.45 3.59
N LEU A 42 3.94 17.55 4.58
CA LEU A 42 5.14 17.08 5.27
C LEU A 42 6.10 16.39 4.30
N ILE A 43 5.61 15.48 3.46
CA ILE A 43 6.42 14.79 2.45
C ILE A 43 7.06 15.80 1.50
N ALA A 44 6.31 16.79 1.01
CA ALA A 44 6.84 17.81 0.09
C ALA A 44 7.95 18.67 0.73
N ILE A 45 7.76 19.09 1.98
CA ILE A 45 8.77 19.86 2.73
C ILE A 45 10.04 19.03 2.94
N LEU A 46 9.88 17.77 3.37
CA LEU A 46 11.02 16.86 3.59
C LEU A 46 11.73 16.52 2.28
N ALA A 47 11.01 16.24 1.20
CA ALA A 47 11.56 15.95 -0.11
C ALA A 47 12.40 17.13 -0.64
N GLY A 48 11.86 18.35 -0.52
CA GLY A 48 12.55 19.58 -0.92
C GLY A 48 13.78 19.86 -0.07
N SER A 49 13.67 19.76 1.26
CA SER A 49 14.81 20.02 2.17
C SER A 49 15.92 18.99 2.09
N CYS A 50 15.60 17.72 1.80
CA CYS A 50 16.58 16.64 1.68
C CYS A 50 17.11 16.44 0.25
N GLY A 51 16.53 17.10 -0.75
CA GLY A 51 16.88 16.88 -2.17
C GLY A 51 16.57 15.46 -2.65
N ILE A 52 15.46 14.88 -2.19
CA ILE A 52 14.98 13.55 -2.55
C ILE A 52 13.75 13.71 -3.45
N GLY A 53 13.94 13.48 -4.76
CA GLY A 53 12.86 13.61 -5.74
C GLY A 53 11.85 12.46 -5.66
N VAL A 54 10.58 12.78 -5.42
CA VAL A 54 9.46 11.82 -5.35
C VAL A 54 8.33 12.23 -6.29
N LEU A 55 7.43 11.30 -6.60
CA LEU A 55 6.22 11.56 -7.38
C LEU A 55 5.05 11.90 -6.46
N TYR A 56 4.69 13.18 -6.42
CA TYR A 56 3.61 13.67 -5.55
C TYR A 56 2.21 13.12 -5.89
N PRO A 57 1.78 13.00 -7.17
CA PRO A 57 0.42 12.52 -7.46
C PRO A 57 0.08 11.14 -6.85
N PRO A 58 0.91 10.08 -6.99
CA PRO A 58 0.62 8.79 -6.37
C PRO A 58 0.77 8.84 -4.85
N LEU A 59 1.68 9.65 -4.31
CA LEU A 59 1.78 9.84 -2.86
C LEU A 59 0.56 10.58 -2.30
N ALA A 60 -0.05 11.53 -3.02
CA ALA A 60 -1.27 12.21 -2.59
C ALA A 60 -2.43 11.21 -2.41
N ALA A 61 -2.61 10.29 -3.37
CA ALA A 61 -3.59 9.21 -3.25
C ALA A 61 -3.26 8.24 -2.09
N THR A 62 -1.98 7.99 -1.83
CA THR A 62 -1.51 7.21 -0.68
C THR A 62 -1.83 7.90 0.64
N CYS A 63 -1.57 9.20 0.73
CA CYS A 63 -1.90 10.01 1.91
C CYS A 63 -3.40 9.96 2.18
N PHE A 64 -4.22 10.07 1.13
CA PHE A 64 -5.67 9.90 1.25
C PHE A 64 -6.04 8.52 1.79
N ILE A 65 -5.54 7.42 1.18
CA ILE A 65 -5.85 6.06 1.62
C ILE A 65 -5.39 5.81 3.05
N ASN A 66 -4.19 6.25 3.42
CA ASN A 66 -3.64 6.03 4.76
C ASN A 66 -4.38 6.85 5.84
N ALA A 67 -4.82 8.06 5.53
CA ALA A 67 -5.54 8.91 6.49
C ALA A 67 -7.03 8.55 6.58
N THR A 68 -7.63 8.16 5.45
CA THR A 68 -9.07 7.89 5.39
C THR A 68 -9.37 6.42 5.58
N CYS A 69 -8.65 5.50 4.93
CA CYS A 69 -8.96 4.07 4.74
C CYS A 69 -7.94 3.13 5.41
N ALA A 70 -7.51 3.46 6.63
CA ALA A 70 -6.43 2.77 7.36
C ALA A 70 -6.66 1.27 7.64
N TYR A 71 -7.89 0.77 7.54
CA TYR A 71 -8.23 -0.64 7.75
C TYR A 71 -8.08 -1.51 6.51
N LEU A 72 -7.91 -0.90 5.33
CA LEU A 72 -7.75 -1.67 4.10
C LEU A 72 -6.38 -2.34 4.06
N ARG A 73 -6.31 -3.56 3.51
CA ARG A 73 -5.05 -4.27 3.24
C ARG A 73 -4.06 -3.39 2.49
N VAL A 74 -4.54 -2.62 1.52
CA VAL A 74 -3.72 -1.72 0.69
C VAL A 74 -3.09 -0.56 1.47
N ALA A 75 -3.57 -0.24 2.68
CA ALA A 75 -3.01 0.80 3.55
C ALA A 75 -1.93 0.25 4.51
N ARG A 76 -1.65 -1.06 4.46
CA ARG A 76 -0.65 -1.70 5.32
C ARG A 76 0.77 -1.24 4.96
N PRO A 77 1.71 -1.21 5.92
CA PRO A 77 3.08 -0.78 5.69
C PRO A 77 3.78 -1.47 4.50
N LYS A 78 3.67 -2.81 4.40
CA LYS A 78 4.23 -3.58 3.29
C LYS A 78 3.68 -3.11 1.95
N SER A 79 2.36 -3.06 1.79
CA SER A 79 1.69 -2.61 0.57
C SER A 79 2.13 -1.21 0.14
N VAL A 80 2.18 -0.25 1.07
CA VAL A 80 2.57 1.12 0.75
C VAL A 80 4.05 1.20 0.33
N ILE A 81 4.96 0.67 1.15
CA ILE A 81 6.42 0.81 0.93
C ILE A 81 6.88 -0.02 -0.27
N VAL A 82 6.56 -1.32 -0.27
CA VAL A 82 6.95 -2.25 -1.34
C VAL A 82 6.17 -1.96 -2.61
N GLY A 83 4.90 -1.60 -2.52
CA GLY A 83 4.07 -1.26 -3.68
C GLY A 83 4.65 -0.10 -4.48
N HIS A 84 4.99 1.02 -3.83
CA HIS A 84 5.62 2.15 -4.53
C HIS A 84 6.99 1.80 -5.12
N PHE A 85 7.81 1.06 -4.38
CA PHE A 85 9.11 0.59 -4.87
C PHE A 85 8.95 -0.26 -6.14
N ILE A 86 8.18 -1.36 -6.05
CA ILE A 86 8.09 -2.33 -7.14
C ILE A 86 7.28 -1.80 -8.32
N ALA A 87 6.32 -0.90 -8.08
CA ALA A 87 5.60 -0.24 -9.17
C ALA A 87 6.51 0.71 -9.94
N THR A 88 7.46 1.38 -9.28
CA THR A 88 8.47 2.18 -9.99
C THR A 88 9.38 1.28 -10.83
N VAL A 89 9.85 0.14 -10.29
CA VAL A 89 10.63 -0.85 -11.03
C VAL A 89 9.86 -1.36 -12.25
N GLY A 90 8.62 -1.82 -12.06
CA GLY A 90 7.76 -2.26 -13.15
C GLY A 90 7.45 -1.17 -14.17
N GLY A 91 7.27 0.07 -13.71
CA GLY A 91 7.06 1.23 -14.56
C GLY A 91 8.23 1.54 -15.48
N LEU A 92 9.44 1.60 -14.94
CA LEU A 92 10.66 1.83 -15.71
C LEU A 92 10.93 0.70 -16.71
N LEU A 93 10.77 -0.56 -16.29
CA LEU A 93 10.88 -1.72 -17.18
C LEU A 93 9.84 -1.67 -18.30
N GLY A 94 8.60 -1.30 -18.00
CA GLY A 94 7.53 -1.19 -18.99
C GLY A 94 7.73 -0.03 -19.96
N VAL A 95 8.27 1.10 -19.50
CA VAL A 95 8.67 2.21 -20.36
C VAL A 95 9.78 1.78 -21.32
N HIS A 96 10.80 1.09 -20.82
CA HIS A 96 11.89 0.60 -21.68
C HIS A 96 11.40 -0.43 -22.70
N ALA A 97 10.56 -1.38 -22.27
CA ALA A 97 9.96 -2.38 -23.16
C ALA A 97 9.04 -1.73 -24.22
N GLY A 98 8.25 -0.72 -23.84
CA GLY A 98 7.38 0.00 -24.75
C GLY A 98 8.14 0.84 -25.76
N GLU A 99 9.22 1.50 -25.34
CA GLU A 99 10.13 2.22 -26.27
C GLU A 99 10.82 1.25 -27.22
N TRP A 100 11.31 0.12 -26.72
CA TRP A 100 11.95 -0.89 -27.56
C TRP A 100 10.98 -1.48 -28.60
N ALA A 101 9.73 -1.75 -28.21
CA ALA A 101 8.75 -2.37 -29.09
C ALA A 101 8.15 -1.41 -30.13
N LEU A 102 7.85 -0.16 -29.72
CA LEU A 102 7.03 0.77 -30.51
C LEU A 102 7.56 2.23 -30.50
N GLY A 103 8.83 2.43 -30.15
CA GLY A 103 9.50 3.73 -30.17
C GLY A 103 9.41 4.40 -31.54
N GLY A 104 9.24 5.72 -31.55
CA GLY A 104 9.07 6.50 -32.78
C GLY A 104 7.71 6.37 -33.48
N THR A 105 6.79 5.54 -32.97
CA THR A 105 5.42 5.41 -33.51
C THR A 105 4.40 6.23 -32.73
N SER A 106 3.21 6.44 -33.29
CA SER A 106 2.07 7.04 -32.57
C SER A 106 1.59 6.20 -31.39
N LEU A 107 1.98 4.92 -31.33
CA LEU A 107 1.62 3.99 -30.26
C LEU A 107 2.66 3.90 -29.14
N ALA A 108 3.76 4.66 -29.22
CA ALA A 108 4.83 4.61 -28.21
C ALA A 108 4.31 4.92 -26.79
N VAL A 109 3.53 5.99 -26.62
CA VAL A 109 3.00 6.38 -25.30
C VAL A 109 1.98 5.36 -24.76
N PRO A 110 0.94 4.94 -25.53
CA PRO A 110 0.04 3.87 -25.10
C PRO A 110 0.76 2.57 -24.72
N ALA A 111 1.79 2.18 -25.48
CA ALA A 111 2.55 0.96 -25.23
C ALA A 111 3.34 1.03 -23.93
N LYS A 112 4.09 2.13 -23.70
CA LYS A 112 4.81 2.38 -22.44
C LYS A 112 3.86 2.36 -21.25
N LEU A 113 2.73 3.06 -21.34
CA LEU A 113 1.76 3.17 -20.26
C LEU A 113 1.15 1.80 -19.92
N GLY A 114 0.69 1.08 -20.95
CA GLY A 114 0.08 -0.25 -20.79
C GLY A 114 1.06 -1.26 -20.19
N LEU A 115 2.28 -1.33 -20.72
CA LEU A 115 3.32 -2.24 -20.22
C LEU A 115 3.80 -1.88 -18.81
N ALA A 116 3.97 -0.59 -18.52
CA ALA A 116 4.34 -0.11 -17.19
C ALA A 116 3.34 -0.54 -16.13
N VAL A 117 2.04 -0.30 -16.37
CA VAL A 117 0.98 -0.68 -15.42
C VAL A 117 0.81 -2.19 -15.35
N LEU A 118 0.93 -2.92 -16.46
CA LEU A 118 0.88 -4.40 -16.50
C LEU A 118 1.98 -5.00 -15.62
N LEU A 119 3.23 -4.61 -15.85
CA LEU A 119 4.37 -5.14 -15.10
C LEU A 119 4.31 -4.76 -13.62
N ALA A 120 4.00 -3.50 -13.31
CA ALA A 120 3.83 -3.07 -11.93
C ALA A 120 2.73 -3.85 -11.20
N SER A 121 1.58 -4.06 -11.85
CA SER A 121 0.45 -4.79 -11.27
C SER A 121 0.78 -6.26 -11.05
N ALA A 122 1.45 -6.91 -12.00
CA ALA A 122 1.89 -8.29 -11.86
C ALA A 122 2.90 -8.44 -10.71
N LEU A 123 3.89 -7.54 -10.63
CA LEU A 123 4.91 -7.59 -9.58
C LEU A 123 4.34 -7.30 -8.18
N MET A 124 3.43 -6.34 -8.04
CA MET A 124 2.74 -6.08 -6.77
C MET A 124 1.95 -7.30 -6.30
N GLN A 125 1.24 -7.98 -7.20
CA GLN A 125 0.50 -9.21 -6.87
C GLN A 125 1.44 -10.35 -6.45
N ILE A 126 2.55 -10.55 -7.18
CA ILE A 126 3.55 -11.59 -6.87
C ILE A 126 4.19 -11.35 -5.49
N LEU A 127 4.50 -10.09 -5.15
CA LEU A 127 5.12 -9.72 -3.88
C LEU A 127 4.13 -9.50 -2.73
N ASP A 128 2.83 -9.68 -2.99
CA ASP A 128 1.77 -9.36 -2.04
C ASP A 128 1.90 -7.93 -1.48
N ALA A 129 1.97 -6.97 -2.40
CA ALA A 129 2.19 -5.56 -2.14
C ALA A 129 1.21 -4.67 -2.91
N ASP A 130 -0.02 -5.15 -3.10
CA ASP A 130 -1.07 -4.42 -3.83
C ASP A 130 -1.33 -3.06 -3.19
N HIS A 131 -1.00 -2.00 -3.93
CA HIS A 131 -1.26 -0.63 -3.54
C HIS A 131 -1.72 0.16 -4.76
N PRO A 132 -3.03 0.34 -4.99
CA PRO A 132 -3.54 0.99 -6.20
C PRO A 132 -2.92 2.36 -6.51
N PRO A 133 -2.63 3.25 -5.53
CA PRO A 133 -1.88 4.48 -5.80
C PRO A 133 -0.50 4.26 -6.42
N ALA A 134 0.16 3.14 -6.12
CA ALA A 134 1.46 2.80 -6.70
C ALA A 134 1.36 2.49 -8.21
N ALA A 135 0.21 2.03 -8.73
CA ALA A 135 0.04 1.86 -10.18
C ALA A 135 0.21 3.19 -10.95
N ALA A 136 -0.21 4.32 -10.36
CA ALA A 136 0.07 5.64 -10.93
C ALA A 136 1.56 6.02 -10.86
N THR A 137 2.31 5.48 -9.88
CA THR A 137 3.78 5.61 -9.83
C THR A 137 4.43 4.94 -11.04
N ALA A 138 3.90 3.80 -11.48
CA ALA A 138 4.39 3.10 -12.68
C ALA A 138 4.07 3.85 -13.98
N ALA A 139 2.90 4.48 -14.05
CA ALA A 139 2.43 5.20 -15.22
C ALA A 139 3.20 6.50 -15.52
N ILE A 140 3.55 7.26 -14.48
CA ILE A 140 4.15 8.58 -14.61
C ILE A 140 5.44 8.62 -15.47
N PRO A 141 6.39 7.68 -15.30
CA PRO A 141 7.58 7.60 -16.17
C PRO A 141 7.29 7.53 -17.68
N ALA A 142 6.10 7.08 -18.09
CA ALA A 142 5.71 7.01 -19.50
C ALA A 142 5.29 8.36 -20.09
N ILE A 143 4.92 9.34 -19.25
CA ILE A 143 4.21 10.56 -19.68
C ILE A 143 4.77 11.86 -19.09
N LEU A 144 5.62 11.81 -18.07
CA LEU A 144 6.16 12.98 -17.38
C LEU A 144 7.66 12.81 -17.10
N PRO A 145 8.40 13.93 -16.96
CA PRO A 145 9.80 13.88 -16.56
C PRO A 145 9.97 13.34 -15.14
N LEU A 146 11.07 12.63 -14.91
CA LEU A 146 11.39 12.04 -13.61
C LEU A 146 12.07 13.08 -12.69
N PRO A 147 11.73 13.11 -11.39
CA PRO A 147 12.34 14.01 -10.42
C PRO A 147 13.69 13.51 -9.88
N ALA A 148 14.13 12.32 -10.32
CA ALA A 148 15.36 11.66 -9.89
C ALA A 148 15.87 10.73 -11.00
N PRO A 149 17.15 10.34 -10.98
CA PRO A 149 17.68 9.32 -11.88
C PRO A 149 16.90 7.99 -11.76
N ASP A 150 16.73 7.31 -12.89
CA ASP A 150 15.90 6.10 -13.04
C ASP A 150 16.20 5.04 -11.97
N LEU A 151 17.48 4.76 -11.71
CA LEU A 151 17.90 3.74 -10.74
C LEU A 151 17.67 4.15 -9.28
N LEU A 152 17.59 5.45 -8.99
CA LEU A 152 17.35 5.97 -7.63
C LEU A 152 15.86 6.15 -7.34
N LEU A 153 15.06 6.39 -8.38
CA LEU A 153 13.64 6.69 -8.24
C LEU A 153 12.86 5.62 -7.44
N PRO A 154 13.05 4.30 -7.63
CA PRO A 154 12.37 3.30 -6.81
C PRO A 154 12.63 3.46 -5.30
N LEU A 155 13.87 3.77 -4.92
CA LEU A 155 14.25 3.97 -3.52
C LEU A 155 13.71 5.27 -2.95
N HIS A 156 13.67 6.34 -3.76
CA HIS A 156 12.99 7.58 -3.38
C HIS A 156 11.49 7.39 -3.19
N MET A 157 10.84 6.61 -4.05
CA MET A 157 9.42 6.29 -3.92
C MET A 157 9.14 5.43 -2.69
N ALA A 158 10.02 4.48 -2.37
CA ALA A 158 9.97 3.74 -1.10
C ALA A 158 10.13 4.67 0.11
N TRP A 159 11.07 5.62 0.06
CA TRP A 159 11.27 6.64 1.08
C TRP A 159 9.99 7.48 1.33
N GLY A 160 9.32 7.91 0.26
CA GLY A 160 8.02 8.59 0.36
C GLY A 160 6.94 7.71 1.00
N GLY A 161 6.92 6.42 0.64
CA GLY A 161 6.05 5.42 1.26
C GLY A 161 6.32 5.22 2.76
N VAL A 162 7.59 5.23 3.19
CA VAL A 162 7.97 5.13 4.60
C VAL A 162 7.46 6.33 5.39
N LEU A 163 7.62 7.55 4.87
CA LEU A 163 7.06 8.75 5.50
C LEU A 163 5.53 8.66 5.62
N ALA A 164 4.87 8.21 4.56
CA ALA A 164 3.42 7.99 4.56
C ALA A 164 2.98 6.98 5.63
N VAL A 165 3.74 5.90 5.82
CA VAL A 165 3.48 4.89 6.84
C VAL A 165 3.72 5.42 8.25
N VAL A 166 4.87 6.04 8.51
CA VAL A 166 5.23 6.57 9.85
C VAL A 166 4.19 7.59 10.31
N PHE A 167 3.86 8.54 9.44
CA PHE A 167 2.83 9.53 9.76
C PHE A 167 1.47 8.86 9.95
N SER A 168 1.07 7.95 9.06
CA SER A 168 -0.21 7.24 9.17
C SER A 168 -0.35 6.52 10.49
N VAL A 169 0.68 5.77 10.91
CA VAL A 169 0.69 5.07 12.20
C VAL A 169 0.55 6.06 13.36
N ALA A 170 1.30 7.17 13.35
CA ALA A 170 1.22 8.19 14.39
C ALA A 170 -0.15 8.89 14.43
N TRP A 171 -0.65 9.32 13.26
CA TRP A 171 -1.93 10.01 13.07
C TRP A 171 -3.10 9.13 13.51
N ASN A 172 -3.17 7.90 13.00
CA ASN A 172 -4.29 7.01 13.25
C ASN A 172 -4.32 6.48 14.69
N ARG A 173 -3.16 6.30 15.33
CA ARG A 173 -3.06 5.89 16.74
C ARG A 173 -3.70 6.85 17.74
N ILE A 174 -3.99 8.09 17.34
CA ILE A 174 -4.73 9.05 18.17
C ILE A 174 -6.16 8.55 18.45
N TRP A 175 -6.80 7.92 17.46
CA TRP A 175 -8.20 7.48 17.57
C TRP A 175 -8.38 5.97 17.53
N PHE A 176 -7.56 5.23 16.80
CA PHE A 176 -7.75 3.80 16.60
C PHE A 176 -6.42 3.04 16.50
N GLU A 177 -6.49 1.72 16.59
CA GLU A 177 -5.30 0.89 16.51
C GLU A 177 -4.80 0.86 15.05
N CYS A 178 -3.53 1.19 14.86
CA CYS A 178 -2.89 1.23 13.55
C CYS A 178 -1.45 0.69 13.66
N PRO A 179 -1.02 -0.18 12.72
CA PRO A 179 -1.81 -0.84 11.67
C PRO A 179 -2.90 -1.75 12.23
N ALA A 180 -4.00 -1.92 11.49
CA ALA A 180 -5.07 -2.84 11.86
C ALA A 180 -4.54 -4.28 11.90
N PRO A 181 -4.88 -5.08 12.92
CA PRO A 181 -4.41 -6.46 13.01
C PRO A 181 -4.98 -7.32 11.88
N ASP A 182 -4.18 -8.29 11.48
CA ASP A 182 -4.56 -9.31 10.50
C ASP A 182 -5.65 -10.23 11.04
N GLU A 183 -6.32 -10.97 10.16
CA GLU A 183 -7.42 -11.89 10.49
C GLU A 183 -7.04 -12.92 11.58
N SER A 184 -5.74 -13.20 11.74
CA SER A 184 -5.22 -14.06 12.80
C SER A 184 -5.39 -13.48 14.21
N GLY A 185 -5.71 -12.19 14.35
CA GLY A 185 -5.93 -11.49 15.61
C GLY A 185 -4.69 -11.40 16.52
N ARG A 186 -3.52 -11.90 16.09
CA ARG A 186 -2.31 -11.95 16.91
C ARG A 186 -1.59 -10.62 16.86
N ARG A 187 -1.51 -9.97 18.03
CA ARG A 187 -0.60 -8.85 18.25
C ARG A 187 0.81 -9.39 18.44
N THR A 188 1.78 -8.72 17.83
CA THR A 188 3.20 -9.09 17.96
C THR A 188 3.99 -7.98 18.65
N TRP A 189 5.23 -7.74 18.23
CA TRP A 189 6.14 -6.76 18.80
C TRP A 189 5.57 -5.33 18.73
N PHE A 190 5.83 -4.53 19.78
CA PHE A 190 5.39 -3.13 19.90
C PHE A 190 3.88 -2.91 19.77
N ARG A 191 3.06 -3.95 20.03
CA ARG A 191 1.60 -3.93 19.84
C ARG A 191 1.19 -3.57 18.41
N LEU A 192 2.04 -3.88 17.44
CA LEU A 192 1.70 -3.77 16.02
C LEU A 192 0.97 -5.04 15.59
N GLY A 193 -0.08 -4.86 14.77
CA GLY A 193 -0.82 -5.95 14.14
C GLY A 193 -0.11 -6.47 12.88
N MET A 194 1.20 -6.72 12.97
CA MET A 194 2.06 -7.10 11.84
C MET A 194 2.90 -8.33 12.20
N ASP A 195 3.37 -9.09 11.22
CA ASP A 195 4.31 -10.17 11.48
C ASP A 195 5.70 -9.64 11.86
N LYS A 196 6.49 -10.44 12.60
CA LYS A 196 7.86 -10.08 13.00
C LYS A 196 8.77 -9.65 11.83
N PRO A 197 8.83 -10.39 10.70
CA PRO A 197 9.61 -9.95 9.55
C PRO A 197 9.13 -8.61 8.98
N ASP A 198 7.82 -8.36 8.94
CA ASP A 198 7.29 -7.08 8.48
C ASP A 198 7.72 -5.93 9.39
N ILE A 199 7.71 -6.13 10.72
CA ILE A 199 8.18 -5.13 11.68
C ILE A 199 9.68 -4.87 11.50
N ALA A 200 10.48 -5.92 11.33
CA ALA A 200 11.93 -5.79 11.12
C ALA A 200 12.24 -5.06 9.80
N GLY A 201 11.58 -5.44 8.71
CA GLY A 201 11.74 -4.81 7.40
C GLY A 201 11.31 -3.35 7.41
N ALA A 202 10.11 -3.05 7.95
CA ALA A 202 9.62 -1.68 8.07
C ALA A 202 10.51 -0.83 8.98
N GLY A 203 10.96 -1.37 10.12
CA GLY A 203 11.91 -0.68 11.01
C GLY A 203 13.24 -0.37 10.33
N THR A 204 13.75 -1.29 9.52
CA THR A 204 14.96 -1.08 8.70
C THR A 204 14.74 0.03 7.67
N CYS A 205 13.59 0.05 6.98
CA CYS A 205 13.24 1.13 6.05
C CYS A 205 13.09 2.50 6.75
N VAL A 206 12.57 2.53 7.99
CA VAL A 206 12.50 3.78 8.79
C VAL A 206 13.89 4.30 9.11
N LEU A 207 14.80 3.44 9.59
CA LEU A 207 16.20 3.81 9.83
C LEU A 207 16.86 4.33 8.55
N ALA A 208 16.66 3.61 7.43
CA ALA A 208 17.15 4.00 6.12
C ALA A 208 16.64 5.39 5.71
N SER A 209 15.35 5.68 5.92
CA SER A 209 14.78 7.00 5.61
C SER A 209 15.42 8.13 6.41
N VAL A 210 15.74 7.91 7.68
CA VAL A 210 16.45 8.89 8.52
C VAL A 210 17.86 9.15 7.96
N LEU A 211 18.59 8.09 7.59
CA LEU A 211 19.91 8.20 6.98
C LEU A 211 19.86 8.93 5.62
N MET A 212 18.86 8.63 4.80
CA MET A 212 18.67 9.30 3.50
C MET A 212 18.39 10.80 3.66
N CYS A 213 17.65 11.21 4.71
CA CYS A 213 17.43 12.63 5.01
C CYS A 213 18.73 13.38 5.32
N ALA A 214 19.82 12.68 5.66
CA ALA A 214 21.10 13.31 5.92
C ALA A 214 21.90 13.71 4.66
N LYS A 215 21.34 13.51 3.47
CA LYS A 215 21.95 13.85 2.18
C LYS A 215 22.56 15.26 2.11
N PRO A 216 21.92 16.35 2.61
CA PRO A 216 22.51 17.68 2.56
C PRO A 216 23.82 17.83 3.36
N TRP A 217 24.06 16.94 4.32
CA TRP A 217 25.24 16.99 5.20
C TRP A 217 26.27 15.90 4.91
N SER A 218 25.84 14.74 4.40
CA SER A 218 26.74 13.60 4.13
C SER A 218 26.21 12.67 3.05
N GLU A 219 26.90 12.64 1.92
CA GLU A 219 26.67 11.65 0.85
C GLU A 219 26.92 10.21 1.32
N GLY A 220 27.86 10.00 2.25
CA GLY A 220 28.13 8.68 2.82
C GLY A 220 26.96 8.13 3.63
N LEU A 221 26.32 8.97 4.46
CA LEU A 221 25.11 8.58 5.20
C LEU A 221 23.94 8.34 4.26
N TYR A 222 23.79 9.16 3.22
CA TYR A 222 22.76 8.97 2.20
C TYR A 222 22.94 7.63 1.47
N ALA A 223 24.15 7.31 1.02
CA ALA A 223 24.47 6.04 0.37
C ALA A 223 24.24 4.84 1.29
N ALA A 224 24.64 4.94 2.56
CA ALA A 224 24.29 3.93 3.57
C ALA A 224 22.78 3.79 3.71
N GLY A 225 22.04 4.90 3.76
CA GLY A 225 20.58 4.92 3.77
C GLY A 225 19.96 4.16 2.59
N LEU A 226 20.47 4.36 1.37
CA LEU A 226 20.02 3.61 0.19
C LEU A 226 20.23 2.09 0.35
N ALA A 227 21.40 1.68 0.88
CA ALA A 227 21.69 0.26 1.12
C ALA A 227 20.78 -0.35 2.20
N PHE A 228 20.55 0.37 3.30
CA PHE A 228 19.60 -0.06 4.34
C PHE A 228 18.16 -0.11 3.80
N MET A 229 17.77 0.83 2.93
CA MET A 229 16.44 0.82 2.30
C MET A 229 16.26 -0.45 1.47
N LEU A 230 17.24 -0.81 0.65
CA LEU A 230 17.24 -2.07 -0.13
C LEU A 230 17.15 -3.30 0.77
N ALA A 231 17.90 -3.34 1.87
CA ALA A 231 17.84 -4.45 2.81
C ALA A 231 16.45 -4.58 3.47
N GLY A 232 15.86 -3.46 3.92
CA GLY A 232 14.51 -3.45 4.49
C GLY A 232 13.45 -3.88 3.48
N LEU A 233 13.54 -3.39 2.24
CA LEU A 233 12.68 -3.79 1.13
C LEU A 233 12.82 -5.28 0.79
N ALA A 234 14.03 -5.84 0.82
CA ALA A 234 14.23 -7.27 0.59
C ALA A 234 13.53 -8.11 1.66
N VAL A 235 13.64 -7.71 2.94
CA VAL A 235 12.92 -8.39 4.03
C VAL A 235 11.40 -8.29 3.85
N LEU A 236 10.88 -7.09 3.59
CA LEU A 236 9.43 -6.89 3.37
C LEU A 236 8.92 -7.67 2.17
N SER A 237 9.69 -7.71 1.07
CA SER A 237 9.26 -8.32 -0.20
C SER A 237 9.42 -9.83 -0.24
N LEU A 238 10.37 -10.40 0.49
CA LEU A 238 10.75 -11.81 0.30
C LEU A 238 10.29 -12.75 1.41
N HIS A 239 9.95 -12.23 2.59
CA HIS A 239 9.70 -13.10 3.74
C HIS A 239 8.51 -14.07 3.55
N HIS A 240 7.48 -13.69 2.79
CA HIS A 240 6.30 -14.54 2.56
C HIS A 240 6.62 -15.75 1.67
N PHE A 241 7.70 -15.69 0.87
CA PHE A 241 8.12 -16.83 0.06
C PHE A 241 8.63 -18.02 0.90
N PHE A 242 9.02 -17.79 2.17
CA PHE A 242 9.42 -18.86 3.08
C PHE A 242 8.25 -19.64 3.67
N SER A 243 7.00 -19.25 3.39
CA SER A 243 5.78 -19.90 3.91
C SER A 243 4.79 -20.24 2.80
N VAL A 244 5.26 -20.44 1.56
CA VAL A 244 4.41 -20.73 0.40
C VAL A 244 3.76 -22.10 0.53
N LYS A 245 2.42 -22.12 0.50
CA LYS A 245 1.63 -23.33 0.34
C LYS A 245 1.07 -23.37 -1.07
N LEU A 246 1.53 -24.32 -1.88
CA LEU A 246 0.97 -24.58 -3.21
C LEU A 246 -0.36 -25.31 -3.06
N VAL A 247 -1.46 -24.61 -3.34
CA VAL A 247 -2.79 -25.22 -3.48
C VAL A 247 -2.97 -25.57 -4.95
N ARG A 248 -2.97 -26.86 -5.26
CA ARG A 248 -3.39 -27.35 -6.58
C ARG A 248 -4.87 -27.67 -6.48
N ALA A 249 -5.66 -27.20 -7.44
CA ALA A 249 -7.01 -27.73 -7.60
C ALA A 249 -6.86 -29.22 -7.92
N ASP A 250 -7.28 -30.09 -7.01
CA ASP A 250 -7.42 -31.49 -7.36
C ASP A 250 -8.46 -31.54 -8.48
N ALA A 251 -8.05 -32.01 -9.65
CA ALA A 251 -8.90 -32.16 -10.84
C ALA A 251 -10.04 -33.20 -10.65
N ALA A 252 -10.36 -33.54 -9.40
CA ALA A 252 -11.24 -34.62 -8.97
C ALA A 252 -12.48 -34.16 -8.18
N GLU A 253 -12.76 -32.86 -8.03
CA GLU A 253 -14.13 -32.45 -7.73
C GLU A 253 -14.98 -32.56 -9.00
N ARG A 254 -15.35 -33.80 -9.32
CA ARG A 254 -16.41 -34.08 -10.29
C ARG A 254 -17.67 -33.36 -9.80
N PRO A 255 -18.31 -32.51 -10.62
CA PRO A 255 -19.63 -31.96 -10.31
C PRO A 255 -20.64 -33.11 -10.39
N GLY A 256 -20.82 -33.84 -9.30
CA GLY A 256 -21.55 -35.11 -9.34
C GLY A 256 -22.15 -35.62 -8.03
N SER A 257 -21.94 -34.98 -6.87
CA SER A 257 -22.76 -35.26 -5.69
C SER A 257 -23.79 -34.16 -5.50
N ALA A 258 -24.86 -34.23 -6.30
CA ALA A 258 -26.16 -33.73 -5.91
C ALA A 258 -26.62 -34.50 -4.66
N GLY A 259 -26.06 -34.14 -3.50
CA GLY A 259 -26.42 -34.69 -2.21
C GLY A 259 -27.66 -33.97 -1.67
N GLY A 260 -28.83 -34.50 -2.04
CA GLY A 260 -30.05 -34.45 -1.24
C GLY A 260 -30.50 -33.09 -0.72
N CYS A 261 -31.39 -32.44 -1.48
CA CYS A 261 -32.50 -31.72 -0.86
C CYS A 261 -33.36 -32.76 -0.11
N ALA A 262 -32.97 -33.08 1.12
CA ALA A 262 -33.89 -33.69 2.08
C ALA A 262 -34.98 -32.64 2.33
N GLY A 263 -36.17 -32.90 1.81
CA GLY A 263 -37.32 -32.04 1.98
C GLY A 263 -37.68 -31.87 3.47
N PRO A 264 -38.34 -30.77 3.85
CA PRO A 264 -38.90 -30.65 5.18
C PRO A 264 -39.97 -31.73 5.35
N ALA A 265 -39.69 -32.72 6.20
CA ALA A 265 -40.69 -33.63 6.70
C ALA A 265 -41.72 -32.79 7.46
N ALA A 266 -42.96 -32.88 7.01
CA ALA A 266 -44.13 -32.40 7.73
C ALA A 266 -44.22 -33.14 9.07
N GLU A 267 -44.23 -32.40 10.17
CA GLU A 267 -44.75 -32.89 11.44
C GLU A 267 -45.87 -31.93 11.86
N GLY A 268 -47.09 -32.40 11.65
CA GLY A 268 -48.31 -31.77 12.14
C GLY A 268 -48.95 -32.67 13.20
N THR A 269 -49.81 -32.04 14.00
CA THR A 269 -50.72 -32.59 15.03
C THR A 269 -50.01 -32.91 16.36
N GLY A 270 -50.48 -32.53 17.55
CA GLY A 270 -51.81 -32.11 18.02
C GLY A 270 -51.75 -31.84 19.54
N PRO A 271 -52.87 -31.84 20.27
CA PRO A 271 -53.25 -30.84 21.27
C PRO A 271 -52.90 -31.18 22.74
N ASP A 272 -52.86 -30.14 23.59
CA ASP A 272 -53.63 -29.99 24.85
C ASP A 272 -53.39 -28.61 25.48
#